data_AF-A0A7S4CHB1-F1
#
_entry.id   AF-A0A7S4CHB1-F1
#
_cell.length_a   1.000
_cell.length_b   1.000
_cell.length_c   1.000
_cell.angle_alpha   90.00
_cell.angle_beta   90.00
_cell.angle_gamma   90.00
#
_symmetry.space_group_name_H-M   'P 1'
#
loop_
_entity.id
_entity.type
_entity.pdbx_description
1 polymer ?
#
loop_
_entity_poly.entity_id
_entity_poly.type
_entity_poly.pdbx_seq_one_letter_code
_entity_poly.pdbx_strand_id
1 'polypeptide(L)'
;GPTITVVRTTEGYVFGGYTDQSWNSSNSWIPSSKAFLFALRCYAGLGPTKMPVVSESQATYGHTSYGPVFGGGHEIMIANCANQNASSYTKFSGHFECPAGQGHTFLTGSSQFQVSEIEVFRIEANAE
;
A
#
# COMPACT_ATOMS: atom_id res chain seq x y z
N GLY A 1 1.19 15.79 -2.10
CA GLY A 1 0.37 15.73 -3.32
C GLY A 1 0.52 14.34 -3.92
N PRO A 2 0.07 14.13 -5.15
CA PRO A 2 0.02 12.80 -5.76
C PRO A 2 1.34 12.03 -5.70
N THR A 3 1.30 10.79 -5.22
CA THR A 3 2.49 9.93 -5.09
C THR A 3 2.19 8.48 -5.43
N ILE A 4 3.21 7.78 -5.94
CA ILE A 4 3.25 6.32 -6.07
C ILE A 4 4.29 5.80 -5.09
N THR A 5 3.86 4.92 -4.19
CA THR A 5 4.74 4.15 -3.31
C THR A 5 4.93 2.77 -3.91
N VAL A 6 6.19 2.35 -4.12
CA VAL A 6 6.56 1.00 -4.56
C VAL A 6 7.31 0.31 -3.42
N VAL A 7 6.92 -0.91 -3.09
CA VAL A 7 7.50 -1.72 -2.02
C VAL A 7 7.97 -3.04 -2.60
N ARG A 8 9.22 -3.39 -2.29
CA ARG A 8 9.78 -4.72 -2.55
C ARG A 8 10.02 -5.44 -1.23
N THR A 9 9.53 -6.67 -1.11
CA THR A 9 9.79 -7.51 0.08
C THR A 9 11.14 -8.23 -0.04
N THR A 10 11.63 -8.82 1.06
CA THR A 10 12.81 -9.70 1.02
C THR A 10 12.57 -11.00 0.24
N GLU A 11 11.32 -11.43 0.13
CA GLU A 11 10.89 -12.56 -0.71
C GLU A 11 10.74 -12.19 -2.20
N GLY A 12 10.92 -10.91 -2.55
CA GLY A 12 10.92 -10.43 -3.93
C GLY A 12 9.53 -10.14 -4.52
N TYR A 13 8.48 -10.05 -3.69
CA TYR A 13 7.20 -9.51 -4.11
C TYR A 13 7.29 -8.00 -4.28
N VAL A 14 6.57 -7.47 -5.27
CA VAL A 14 6.58 -6.05 -5.62
C VAL A 14 5.15 -5.57 -5.76
N PHE A 15 4.76 -4.65 -4.89
CA PHE A 15 3.42 -4.08 -4.81
C PHE A 15 3.50 -2.68 -4.21
N GLY A 16 2.37 -1.99 -4.13
CA GLY A 16 2.36 -0.63 -3.63
C GLY A 16 1.03 0.04 -3.76
N GLY A 17 1.02 1.36 -3.65
CA GLY A 17 -0.19 2.15 -3.75
C GLY A 17 0.06 3.55 -4.30
N TYR A 18 -0.98 4.07 -4.94
CA TYR A 18 -1.08 5.46 -5.35
C TYR A 18 -2.05 6.19 -4.42
N THR A 19 -1.74 7.44 -4.11
CA THR A 19 -2.69 8.38 -3.51
C THR A 19 -2.57 9.73 -4.20
N ASP A 20 -3.69 10.41 -4.42
CA ASP A 20 -3.73 11.79 -4.93
C ASP A 20 -3.52 12.85 -3.84
N GLN A 21 -3.45 12.43 -2.57
CA GLN A 21 -3.36 13.30 -1.41
C GLN A 21 -1.93 13.55 -0.95
N SER A 22 -1.74 14.60 -0.17
CA SER A 22 -0.51 14.81 0.59
C SER A 22 -0.49 13.93 1.84
N TRP A 23 0.63 13.23 2.05
CA TRP A 23 0.92 12.59 3.33
C TRP A 23 1.02 13.62 4.46
N ASN A 24 0.68 13.19 5.67
CA ASN A 24 0.89 13.94 6.90
C ASN A 24 1.35 12.99 8.01
N SER A 25 1.63 13.55 9.19
CA SER A 25 1.98 12.79 10.40
C SER A 25 1.04 13.17 11.55
N SER A 26 -0.25 13.32 11.26
CA SER A 26 -1.26 13.82 12.20
C SER A 26 -1.99 12.72 12.97
N ASN A 27 -1.58 11.46 12.81
CA ASN A 27 -2.25 10.27 13.34
C ASN A 27 -3.73 10.18 12.91
N SER A 28 -3.99 10.55 11.66
CA SER A 28 -5.34 10.68 11.10
C SER A 28 -5.47 10.03 9.73
N TRP A 29 -6.69 9.61 9.40
CA TRP A 29 -7.05 9.17 8.04
C TRP A 29 -6.98 10.34 7.06
N ILE A 30 -6.51 10.03 5.86
CA ILE A 30 -6.40 10.95 4.74
C ILE A 30 -7.31 10.39 3.63
N PRO A 31 -8.47 11.02 3.40
CA PRO A 31 -9.46 10.48 2.49
C PRO A 31 -9.04 10.68 1.04
N SER A 32 -9.34 9.71 0.17
CA SER A 32 -9.05 9.77 -1.26
C SER A 32 -10.07 8.94 -2.04
N SER A 33 -10.62 9.54 -3.11
CA SER A 33 -11.47 8.87 -4.10
C SER A 33 -10.69 8.34 -5.30
N LYS A 34 -9.38 8.59 -5.36
CA LYS A 34 -8.50 8.21 -6.49
C LYS A 34 -7.39 7.25 -6.09
N ALA A 35 -7.27 6.94 -4.80
CA ALA A 35 -6.30 5.98 -4.33
C ALA A 35 -6.53 4.60 -4.95
N PHE A 36 -5.45 3.88 -5.20
CA PHE A 36 -5.52 2.48 -5.60
C PHE A 36 -4.27 1.77 -5.15
N LEU A 37 -4.40 0.48 -4.85
CA LEU A 37 -3.27 -0.41 -4.67
C LEU A 37 -2.91 -1.06 -6.01
N PHE A 38 -1.67 -1.54 -6.10
CA PHE A 38 -1.24 -2.34 -7.24
C PHE A 38 -0.30 -3.46 -6.79
N ALA A 39 -0.26 -4.53 -7.58
CA ALA A 39 0.73 -5.59 -7.48
C ALA A 39 1.40 -5.77 -8.85
N LEU A 40 2.73 -5.84 -8.88
CA LEU A 40 3.52 -6.19 -10.06
C LEU A 40 4.03 -7.63 -9.97
N ARG A 41 4.28 -8.11 -8.75
CA ARG A 41 4.61 -9.50 -8.43
C ARG A 41 4.08 -9.82 -7.03
N CYS A 42 3.26 -10.84 -6.90
CA CYS A 42 2.66 -11.26 -5.63
C CYS A 42 2.81 -12.77 -5.41
N TYR A 43 2.59 -13.19 -4.17
CA TYR A 43 2.59 -14.60 -3.77
C TYR A 43 1.61 -15.44 -4.59
N ALA A 44 0.41 -14.92 -4.85
CA ALA A 44 -0.62 -15.62 -5.62
C ALA A 44 -0.27 -15.83 -7.11
N GLY A 45 0.84 -15.26 -7.60
CA GLY A 45 1.29 -15.44 -8.98
C GLY A 45 0.42 -14.71 -10.01
N LEU A 46 -0.35 -13.71 -9.60
CA LEU A 46 -1.12 -12.88 -10.52
C LEU A 46 -0.18 -11.97 -11.34
N GLY A 47 -0.59 -11.64 -12.56
CA GLY A 47 0.04 -10.58 -13.34
C GLY A 47 -0.22 -9.19 -12.73
N PRO A 48 0.25 -8.11 -13.39
CA PRO A 48 0.03 -6.75 -12.93
C PRO A 48 -1.45 -6.47 -12.63
N THR A 49 -1.75 -6.11 -11.39
CA THR A 49 -3.11 -6.02 -10.86
C THR A 49 -3.31 -4.66 -10.21
N LYS A 50 -4.41 -3.97 -10.54
CA LYS A 50 -4.83 -2.71 -9.93
C LYS A 50 -6.05 -2.95 -9.05
N MET A 51 -6.08 -2.33 -7.89
CA MET A 51 -7.09 -2.52 -6.85
C MET A 51 -7.60 -1.15 -6.40
N PRO A 52 -8.71 -0.67 -6.95
CA PRO A 52 -9.32 0.61 -6.60
C PRO A 52 -9.67 0.71 -5.11
N VAL A 53 -9.64 1.93 -4.57
CA VAL A 53 -10.19 2.22 -3.24
C VAL A 53 -11.70 1.96 -3.23
N VAL A 54 -12.18 1.39 -2.13
CA VAL A 54 -13.60 1.14 -1.86
C VAL A 54 -14.10 2.07 -0.75
N SER A 55 -13.29 2.22 0.31
CA SER A 55 -13.62 3.09 1.45
C SER A 55 -12.78 4.36 1.40
N GLU A 56 -13.29 5.36 0.69
CA GLU A 56 -12.58 6.61 0.41
C GLU A 56 -12.19 7.38 1.67
N SER A 57 -13.00 7.31 2.74
CA SER A 57 -12.76 8.04 3.99
C SER A 57 -11.57 7.50 4.79
N GLN A 58 -11.14 6.27 4.52
CA GLN A 58 -10.02 5.60 5.16
C GLN A 58 -9.02 5.06 4.12
N ALA A 59 -8.84 5.80 3.02
CA ALA A 59 -7.99 5.40 1.90
C ALA A 59 -6.50 5.31 2.30
N THR A 60 -6.01 6.29 3.05
CA THR A 60 -4.62 6.32 3.54
C THR A 60 -4.55 6.86 4.96
N TYR A 61 -3.45 6.61 5.67
CA TYR A 61 -3.26 7.06 7.05
C TYR A 61 -1.88 7.66 7.27
N GLY A 62 -1.84 8.84 7.89
CA GLY A 62 -0.62 9.55 8.23
C GLY A 62 -0.26 9.35 9.70
N HIS A 63 0.62 8.39 10.00
CA HIS A 63 1.10 8.13 11.36
C HIS A 63 2.47 8.74 11.59
N THR A 64 2.77 9.16 12.82
CA THR A 64 4.09 9.74 13.16
C THR A 64 5.23 8.71 13.15
N SER A 65 4.91 7.43 13.34
CA SER A 65 5.91 6.38 13.55
C SER A 65 5.89 5.29 12.47
N TYR A 66 5.06 5.43 11.43
CA TYR A 66 5.00 4.49 10.31
C TYR A 66 5.42 5.16 9.01
N GLY A 67 5.76 4.34 8.03
CA GLY A 67 5.81 4.77 6.63
C GLY A 67 4.40 4.87 6.03
N PRO A 68 4.29 4.77 4.70
CA PRO A 68 3.01 4.80 4.01
C PRO A 68 2.03 3.74 4.53
N VAL A 69 0.78 4.14 4.73
CA VAL A 69 -0.32 3.26 5.11
C VAL A 69 -1.49 3.48 4.14
N PHE A 70 -1.97 2.39 3.58
CA PHE A 70 -3.15 2.34 2.72
C PHE A 70 -4.20 1.46 3.38
N GLY A 71 -5.41 2.00 3.47
CA GLY A 71 -6.61 1.29 3.85
C GLY A 71 -6.83 1.20 5.37
N GLY A 72 -8.11 1.23 5.75
CA GLY A 72 -8.58 1.25 7.13
C GLY A 72 -8.18 0.03 7.95
N GLY A 73 -8.06 -1.13 7.30
CA GLY A 73 -7.58 -2.36 7.92
C GLY A 73 -6.11 -2.66 7.67
N HIS A 74 -5.34 -1.66 7.23
CA HIS A 74 -3.93 -1.79 6.89
C HIS A 74 -3.69 -2.79 5.75
N GLU A 75 -4.45 -2.65 4.66
CA GLU A 75 -4.21 -3.37 3.40
C GLU A 75 -2.73 -3.33 3.01
N ILE A 76 -2.07 -2.18 3.19
CA ILE A 76 -0.61 -2.06 3.22
C ILE A 76 -0.23 -1.11 4.36
N MET A 77 0.64 -1.56 5.27
CA MET A 77 1.28 -0.72 6.28
C MET A 77 2.77 -1.00 6.32
N ILE A 78 3.57 0.06 6.17
CA ILE A 78 5.03 -0.04 6.24
C ILE A 78 5.49 0.41 7.62
N ALA A 79 6.10 -0.52 8.37
CA ALA A 79 6.61 -0.24 9.71
C ALA A 79 7.84 0.69 9.69
N ASN A 80 8.17 1.30 10.82
CA ASN A 80 9.48 1.90 11.00
C ASN A 80 10.58 0.83 10.93
N CYS A 81 11.75 1.22 10.43
CA CYS A 81 12.89 0.30 10.26
C CYS A 81 12.49 -1.00 9.52
N ALA A 82 11.60 -0.92 8.52
CA ALA A 82 11.03 -2.08 7.83
C ALA A 82 12.07 -2.99 7.13
N ASN A 83 13.30 -2.51 6.98
CA ASN A 83 14.44 -3.30 6.51
C ASN A 83 15.10 -4.16 7.59
N GLN A 84 14.79 -3.93 8.86
CA GLN A 84 15.38 -4.61 10.03
C GLN A 84 14.38 -5.48 10.79
N ASN A 85 13.10 -5.46 10.43
CA ASN A 85 12.05 -6.25 11.07
C ASN A 85 11.00 -6.72 10.06
N ALA A 86 10.16 -7.68 10.47
CA ALA A 86 9.01 -8.15 9.69
C ALA A 86 7.68 -7.56 10.19
N SER A 87 7.71 -6.32 10.69
CA SER A 87 6.52 -5.67 11.27
C SER A 87 5.66 -4.93 10.25
N SER A 88 6.07 -4.87 8.98
CA SER A 88 5.19 -4.38 7.90
C SER A 88 4.07 -5.38 7.66
N TYR A 89 2.91 -4.88 7.26
CA TYR A 89 1.68 -5.65 7.27
C TYR A 89 0.88 -5.50 5.97
N THR A 90 0.26 -6.59 5.53
CA THR A 90 -0.72 -6.60 4.44
C THR A 90 -1.83 -7.59 4.74
N LYS A 91 -3.06 -7.11 4.77
CA LYS A 91 -4.25 -7.98 4.81
C LYS A 91 -5.44 -7.24 4.22
N PHE A 92 -6.00 -7.77 3.13
CA PHE A 92 -7.15 -7.15 2.51
C PHE A 92 -8.39 -7.30 3.37
N SER A 93 -9.00 -6.20 3.79
CA SER A 93 -10.12 -6.18 4.74
C SER A 93 -11.37 -5.48 4.22
N GLY A 94 -11.27 -4.86 3.04
CA GLY A 94 -12.41 -4.28 2.32
C GLY A 94 -12.30 -2.78 2.05
N HIS A 95 -11.17 -2.14 2.35
CA HIS A 95 -10.96 -0.72 2.04
C HIS A 95 -10.45 -0.50 0.62
N PHE A 96 -9.89 -1.54 0.00
CA PHE A 96 -9.55 -1.63 -1.41
C PHE A 96 -10.11 -2.92 -1.99
N GLU A 97 -10.39 -2.94 -3.29
CA GLU A 97 -10.87 -4.14 -3.98
C GLU A 97 -9.85 -5.27 -3.89
N CYS A 98 -10.29 -6.46 -3.46
CA CYS A 98 -9.47 -7.67 -3.51
C CYS A 98 -9.70 -8.37 -4.86
N PRO A 99 -8.66 -8.81 -5.57
CA PRO A 99 -8.85 -9.56 -6.82
C PRO A 99 -9.73 -10.80 -6.62
N ALA A 100 -10.60 -11.08 -7.58
CA ALA A 100 -11.56 -12.17 -7.47
C ALA A 100 -10.88 -13.53 -7.24
N GLY A 101 -11.43 -14.32 -6.32
CA GLY A 101 -10.91 -15.65 -5.97
C GLY A 101 -9.64 -15.64 -5.12
N GLN A 102 -9.16 -14.48 -4.67
CA GLN A 102 -7.98 -14.37 -3.82
C GLN A 102 -8.31 -14.25 -2.33
N GLY A 103 -7.44 -14.81 -1.50
CA GLY A 103 -7.46 -14.63 -0.05
C GLY A 103 -6.83 -13.31 0.39
N HIS A 104 -7.01 -12.96 1.66
CA HIS A 104 -6.59 -11.66 2.20
C HIS A 104 -5.07 -11.42 2.21
N THR A 105 -4.26 -12.47 2.07
CA THR A 105 -2.78 -12.41 2.08
C THR A 105 -2.15 -12.64 0.70
N PHE A 106 -2.92 -12.52 -0.40
CA PHE A 106 -2.44 -12.87 -1.74
C PHE A 106 -1.19 -12.09 -2.20
N LEU A 107 -0.89 -10.93 -1.61
CA LEU A 107 0.33 -10.16 -1.89
C LEU A 107 1.60 -10.88 -1.46
N THR A 108 1.64 -11.41 -0.24
CA THR A 108 2.87 -11.94 0.39
C THR A 108 2.74 -13.36 0.93
N GLY A 109 1.56 -13.98 0.86
CA GLY A 109 1.29 -15.31 1.42
C GLY A 109 1.04 -15.30 2.94
N SER A 110 1.70 -14.39 3.66
CA SER A 110 1.52 -14.09 5.09
C SER A 110 0.92 -12.69 5.30
N SER A 111 0.54 -12.33 6.53
CA SER A 111 0.14 -10.94 6.83
C SER A 111 1.31 -10.04 7.19
N GLN A 112 2.45 -10.59 7.61
CA GLN A 112 3.64 -9.85 8.04
C GLN A 112 4.79 -10.09 7.08
N PHE A 113 5.54 -9.04 6.75
CA PHE A 113 6.67 -9.13 5.83
C PHE A 113 7.78 -8.14 6.18
N GLN A 114 8.99 -8.44 5.72
CA GLN A 114 10.14 -7.54 5.76
C GLN A 114 10.31 -6.85 4.41
N VAL A 115 10.59 -5.54 4.45
CA VAL A 115 10.84 -4.72 3.26
C VAL A 115 12.32 -4.78 2.92
N SER A 116 12.65 -5.05 1.67
CA SER A 116 14.02 -4.91 1.16
C SER A 116 14.27 -3.51 0.60
N GLU A 117 13.24 -2.90 -0.01
CA GLU A 117 13.32 -1.58 -0.63
C GLU A 117 11.95 -0.91 -0.68
N ILE A 118 11.95 0.43 -0.53
CA ILE A 118 10.76 1.26 -0.71
C ILE A 118 11.16 2.52 -1.47
N GLU A 119 10.39 2.84 -2.50
CA GLU A 119 10.55 4.05 -3.29
C GLU A 119 9.24 4.84 -3.31
N VAL A 120 9.32 6.16 -3.22
CA VAL A 120 8.15 7.05 -3.27
C VAL A 120 8.40 8.10 -4.35
N PHE A 121 7.56 8.07 -5.38
CA PHE A 121 7.65 8.97 -6.53
C PHE A 121 6.52 9.99 -6.48
N ARG A 122 6.84 11.28 -6.56
CA ARG A 122 5.85 12.33 -6.77
C ARG A 122 5.37 12.28 -8.22
N ILE A 123 4.05 12.38 -8.43
CA ILE A 123 3.50 12.65 -9.75
C ILE A 123 3.31 14.16 -9.89
N GLU A 124 3.94 14.72 -10.92
CA GLU A 124 3.69 16.08 -11.36
C GLU A 124 2.78 16.01 -12.59
N ALA A 125 1.70 16.80 -12.58
CA ALA A 125 0.94 17.00 -13.81
C ALA A 125 1.84 17.82 -14.73
N ASN A 126 2.16 17.29 -15.91
CA ASN A 126 2.71 18.14 -16.95
C ASN A 126 1.64 19.18 -17.27
N ALA A 127 2.02 20.46 -17.24
CA ALA A 127 1.21 21.48 -17.87
C ALA A 127 1.26 21.20 -19.38
N GLU A 128 0.18 20.64 -19.92
CA GLU A 128 -0.09 20.67 -21.37
C GLU A 128 -0.53 22.08 -21.78
#